data_AF-A0A834TSB9-F1
#
_entry.id   AF-A0A834TSB9-F1
#
_cell.length_a   1.000
_cell.length_b   1.000
_cell.length_c   1.000
_cell.angle_alpha   90.00
_cell.angle_beta   90.00
_cell.angle_gamma   90.00
#
_symmetry.space_group_name_H-M   'P 1'
#
loop_
_entity.id
_entity.type
_entity.pdbx_description
1 polymer ?
#
loop_
_entity_poly.entity_id
_entity_poly.type
_entity_poly.pdbx_seq_one_letter_code
_entity_poly.pdbx_strand_id
1 'polypeptide(L)'
;MGDSSKSSKPDEGMFHLHSSDHPGMALTATVLDGRNYWAWSIGIKTALEAKDKSGFIDDISDSFVFCTSSKALWNTLEERYGVDNTPQLYHIQRHVSSMAQGADTVTVYFNKINRCWDEMGRLMPLPTCVCGKCTCNLKKKVADLDDTLKLM
;
A
#
# COMPACT_ATOMS: atom_id res chain seq x y z
N MET A 1 -11.00 -54.11 -10.95
CA MET A 1 -10.80 -53.16 -9.85
C MET A 1 -9.65 -52.26 -10.22
N GLY A 2 -9.91 -50.96 -10.31
CA GLY A 2 -8.93 -49.97 -10.76
C GLY A 2 -9.53 -48.58 -10.61
N ASP A 3 -9.82 -48.21 -9.37
CA ASP A 3 -10.30 -46.88 -9.02
C ASP A 3 -9.19 -45.86 -9.30
N SER A 4 -9.37 -45.10 -10.39
CA SER A 4 -8.59 -43.89 -10.64
C SER A 4 -9.21 -42.76 -9.83
N SER A 5 -8.77 -42.64 -8.58
CA SER A 5 -9.01 -41.46 -7.75
C SER A 5 -8.38 -40.25 -8.43
N LYS A 6 -9.21 -39.43 -9.05
CA LYS A 6 -8.86 -38.09 -9.52
C LYS A 6 -8.57 -37.23 -8.28
N SER A 7 -7.30 -37.14 -7.91
CA SER A 7 -6.82 -36.19 -6.91
C SER A 7 -6.99 -34.78 -7.47
N SER A 8 -8.11 -34.15 -7.12
CA SER A 8 -8.28 -32.70 -7.22
C SER A 8 -7.36 -32.06 -6.19
N LYS A 9 -6.23 -31.52 -6.65
CA LYS A 9 -5.37 -30.65 -5.82
C LYS A 9 -6.19 -29.44 -5.35
N PRO A 10 -6.00 -29.00 -4.10
CA PRO A 10 -6.62 -27.77 -3.61
C PRO A 10 -6.04 -26.58 -4.37
N ASP A 11 -6.92 -25.61 -4.61
CA ASP A 11 -6.71 -24.30 -5.23
C ASP A 11 -5.63 -23.48 -4.51
N GLU A 12 -4.36 -23.76 -4.83
CA GLU A 12 -3.18 -23.04 -4.31
C GLU A 12 -2.69 -21.96 -5.29
N GLY A 13 -3.59 -21.40 -6.10
CA GLY A 13 -3.23 -20.73 -7.36
C GLY A 13 -3.38 -19.22 -7.46
N MET A 14 -4.03 -18.50 -6.52
CA MET A 14 -4.53 -17.14 -6.84
C MET A 14 -3.88 -15.97 -6.09
N PHE A 15 -2.97 -16.21 -5.14
CA PHE A 15 -2.42 -15.13 -4.29
C PHE A 15 -0.89 -15.21 -4.09
N HIS A 16 -0.13 -15.52 -5.13
CA HIS A 16 1.33 -15.57 -5.03
C HIS A 16 1.95 -14.18 -5.28
N LEU A 17 2.70 -13.66 -4.31
CA LEU A 17 3.54 -12.48 -4.50
C LEU A 17 4.71 -12.83 -5.43
N HIS A 18 4.68 -12.33 -6.67
CA HIS A 18 5.78 -12.55 -7.60
C HIS A 18 7.02 -11.78 -7.13
N SER A 19 8.22 -12.29 -7.39
CA SER A 19 9.48 -11.64 -6.97
C SER A 19 9.68 -10.22 -7.53
N SER A 20 8.95 -9.88 -8.61
CA SER A 20 8.90 -8.53 -9.18
C SER A 20 7.91 -7.58 -8.51
N ASP A 21 7.09 -8.05 -7.56
CA ASP A 21 6.16 -7.19 -6.83
C ASP A 21 6.88 -6.47 -5.70
N HIS A 22 7.14 -5.17 -5.89
CA HIS A 22 7.67 -4.31 -4.84
C HIS A 22 6.63 -3.25 -4.43
N PRO A 23 6.54 -2.90 -3.13
CA PRO A 23 5.57 -1.93 -2.61
C PRO A 23 5.64 -0.53 -3.25
N GLY A 24 6.75 -0.22 -3.94
CA GLY A 24 6.94 1.05 -4.66
C GLY A 24 6.53 1.05 -6.14
N MET A 25 6.07 -0.07 -6.71
CA MET A 25 5.64 -0.11 -8.11
C MET A 25 4.23 0.47 -8.29
N ALA A 26 4.15 1.59 -8.99
CA ALA A 26 2.87 2.16 -9.37
C ALA A 26 2.10 1.19 -10.31
N LEU A 27 0.86 0.86 -9.93
CA LEU A 27 -0.03 0.03 -10.75
C LEU A 27 -0.40 0.72 -12.08
N THR A 28 -0.44 2.05 -12.09
CA THR A 28 -0.69 2.83 -13.28
C THR A 28 0.11 4.13 -13.23
N ALA A 29 0.53 4.62 -14.39
CA ALA A 29 1.18 5.93 -14.53
C ALA A 29 0.18 7.09 -14.39
N THR A 30 -1.12 6.85 -14.58
CA THR A 30 -2.15 7.87 -14.47
C THR A 30 -2.62 7.99 -13.03
N VAL A 31 -2.50 9.17 -12.41
CA VAL A 31 -3.09 9.46 -11.10
C VAL A 31 -4.54 9.91 -11.29
N LEU A 32 -5.46 9.40 -10.47
CA LEU A 32 -6.89 9.77 -10.54
C LEU A 32 -7.07 11.25 -10.20
N ASP A 33 -7.66 12.03 -11.12
CA ASP A 33 -7.91 13.48 -10.97
C ASP A 33 -9.40 13.86 -11.03
N GLY A 34 -10.28 12.85 -11.02
CA GLY A 34 -11.73 12.99 -11.11
C GLY A 34 -12.28 13.15 -12.53
N ARG A 35 -11.45 13.55 -13.51
CA ARG A 35 -11.85 13.69 -14.92
C ARG A 35 -11.36 12.51 -15.77
N ASN A 36 -10.35 11.81 -15.29
CA ASN A 36 -9.71 10.70 -16.00
C ASN A 36 -10.14 9.31 -15.50
N TYR A 37 -11.29 9.19 -14.81
CA TYR A 37 -11.73 7.92 -14.21
C TYR A 37 -11.70 6.74 -15.20
N TRP A 38 -12.18 6.95 -16.43
CA TRP A 38 -12.18 5.91 -17.46
C TRP A 38 -10.78 5.41 -17.82
N ALA A 39 -9.84 6.33 -18.07
CA ALA A 39 -8.46 5.97 -18.41
C ALA A 39 -7.74 5.34 -17.21
N TRP A 40 -7.98 5.89 -16.01
CA TRP A 40 -7.43 5.38 -14.77
C TRP A 40 -7.92 3.95 -14.46
N SER A 41 -9.21 3.68 -14.60
CA SER A 41 -9.80 2.38 -14.27
C SER A 41 -9.34 1.29 -15.24
N ILE A 42 -9.21 1.60 -16.53
CA ILE A 42 -8.61 0.69 -17.52
C ILE A 42 -7.15 0.38 -17.15
N GLY A 43 -6.38 1.41 -16.79
CA GLY A 43 -4.98 1.24 -16.39
C GLY A 43 -4.83 0.34 -15.17
N ILE A 44 -5.63 0.57 -14.13
CA ILE A 44 -5.65 -0.27 -12.92
C ILE A 44 -6.04 -1.72 -13.25
N LYS A 45 -7.13 -1.91 -13.99
CA LYS A 45 -7.62 -3.26 -14.34
C LYS A 45 -6.58 -4.05 -15.13
N THR A 46 -6.01 -3.43 -16.17
CA THR A 46 -4.97 -4.04 -17.01
C THR A 46 -3.74 -4.44 -16.19
N ALA A 47 -3.31 -3.59 -15.26
CA ALA A 47 -2.15 -3.86 -14.42
C ALA A 47 -2.39 -5.00 -13.43
N LEU A 48 -3.61 -5.12 -12.89
CA LEU A 48 -3.98 -6.21 -11.99
C LEU A 48 -4.12 -7.53 -12.73
N GLU A 49 -4.73 -7.53 -13.92
CA GLU A 49 -4.80 -8.71 -14.78
C GLU A 49 -3.40 -9.19 -15.18
N ALA A 50 -2.50 -8.27 -15.58
CA ALA A 50 -1.12 -8.60 -15.91
C ALA A 50 -0.30 -9.17 -14.73
N LYS A 51 -0.75 -8.91 -13.49
CA LYS A 51 -0.11 -9.38 -12.26
C LYS A 51 -0.80 -10.60 -11.64
N ASP A 52 -1.86 -11.11 -12.27
CA ASP A 52 -2.71 -12.17 -11.71
C ASP A 52 -3.31 -11.79 -10.34
N LYS A 53 -3.74 -10.53 -10.21
CA LYS A 53 -4.26 -9.93 -8.97
C LYS A 53 -5.70 -9.43 -9.09
N SER A 54 -6.41 -9.79 -10.16
CA SER A 54 -7.82 -9.44 -10.32
C SER A 54 -8.68 -10.03 -9.20
N GLY A 55 -8.32 -11.22 -8.70
CA GLY A 55 -9.02 -11.90 -7.60
C GLY A 55 -9.11 -11.08 -6.31
N PHE A 56 -8.15 -10.17 -6.06
CA PHE A 56 -8.25 -9.26 -4.90
C PHE A 56 -9.44 -8.29 -5.03
N ILE A 57 -9.74 -7.82 -6.24
CA ILE A 57 -10.91 -6.95 -6.45
C ILE A 57 -12.18 -7.77 -6.27
N ASP A 58 -12.20 -8.99 -6.79
CA ASP A 58 -13.38 -9.86 -6.72
C ASP A 58 -13.74 -10.18 -5.26
N ASP A 59 -12.77 -10.63 -4.46
CA ASP A 59 -12.96 -10.92 -3.02
C ASP A 59 -13.43 -9.70 -2.20
N ILE A 60 -12.83 -8.53 -2.49
CA ILE A 60 -13.24 -7.27 -1.88
C ILE A 60 -14.68 -6.98 -2.30
N SER A 61 -15.01 -7.05 -3.60
CA SER A 61 -16.33 -6.73 -4.11
C SER A 61 -17.44 -7.62 -3.54
N ASP A 62 -17.16 -8.92 -3.38
CA ASP A 62 -18.06 -9.90 -2.77
C ASP A 62 -18.35 -9.57 -1.31
N SER A 63 -17.38 -9.02 -0.59
CA SER A 63 -17.53 -8.60 0.80
C SER A 63 -18.48 -7.40 1.00
N PHE A 64 -18.81 -6.67 -0.08
CA PHE A 64 -19.60 -5.43 -0.03
C PHE A 64 -20.91 -5.48 -0.83
N VAL A 65 -21.39 -6.66 -1.22
CA VAL A 65 -22.63 -6.85 -1.98
C VAL A 65 -23.87 -6.21 -1.32
N PHE A 66 -23.84 -6.02 0.01
CA PHE A 66 -24.92 -5.41 0.77
C PHE A 66 -24.79 -3.89 0.98
N CYS A 67 -23.74 -3.25 0.48
CA CYS A 67 -23.60 -1.79 0.60
C CYS A 67 -24.64 -1.08 -0.27
N THR A 68 -25.54 -0.32 0.35
CA THR A 68 -26.68 0.32 -0.32
C THR A 68 -26.37 1.67 -0.99
N SER A 69 -25.16 2.19 -0.80
CA SER A 69 -24.71 3.43 -1.44
C SER A 69 -23.19 3.45 -1.62
N SER A 70 -22.71 4.22 -2.60
CA SER A 70 -21.27 4.45 -2.81
C SER A 70 -20.59 5.06 -1.58
N LYS A 71 -21.31 5.89 -0.81
CA LYS A 71 -20.80 6.47 0.44
C LYS A 71 -20.63 5.41 1.52
N ALA A 72 -21.60 4.52 1.67
CA ALA A 72 -21.51 3.40 2.62
C ALA A 72 -20.34 2.47 2.25
N LEU A 73 -20.20 2.13 0.96
CA LEU A 73 -19.06 1.37 0.45
C LEU A 73 -17.73 2.05 0.80
N TRP A 74 -17.60 3.34 0.48
CA TRP A 74 -16.37 4.10 0.76
C TRP A 74 -16.00 4.09 2.24
N ASN A 75 -16.97 4.39 3.12
CA ASN A 75 -16.73 4.40 4.56
C ASN A 75 -16.28 3.03 5.08
N THR A 76 -16.88 1.94 4.62
CA THR A 76 -16.48 0.60 5.08
C THR A 76 -15.12 0.19 4.54
N LEU A 77 -14.76 0.60 3.31
CA LEU A 77 -13.41 0.40 2.78
C LEU A 77 -12.37 1.18 3.60
N GLU A 78 -12.68 2.43 3.93
CA GLU A 78 -11.81 3.28 4.77
C GLU A 78 -11.65 2.69 6.18
N GLU A 79 -12.71 2.19 6.80
CA GLU A 79 -12.63 1.56 8.12
C GLU A 79 -11.84 0.24 8.13
N ARG A 80 -11.97 -0.59 7.08
CA ARG A 80 -11.34 -1.93 7.03
C ARG A 80 -9.92 -1.91 6.48
N TYR A 81 -9.70 -1.10 5.44
CA TYR A 81 -8.45 -1.09 4.66
C TYR A 81 -7.74 0.26 4.66
N GLY A 82 -8.38 1.32 5.16
CA GLY A 82 -7.76 2.64 5.35
C GLY A 82 -6.86 2.71 6.58
N VAL A 83 -6.41 1.56 7.10
CA VAL A 83 -5.40 1.49 8.16
C VAL A 83 -4.12 2.16 7.66
N ASP A 84 -3.53 2.94 8.54
CA ASP A 84 -2.31 3.69 8.34
C ASP A 84 -1.10 2.80 8.01
N ASN A 85 -0.06 3.39 7.40
CA ASN A 85 1.17 2.69 7.02
C ASN A 85 2.01 2.18 8.21
N THR A 86 1.46 2.19 9.43
CA THR A 86 2.13 1.84 10.69
C THR A 86 2.81 0.48 10.70
N PRO A 87 2.20 -0.63 10.21
CA PRO A 87 2.90 -1.92 10.14
C PRO A 87 4.13 -1.88 9.22
N GLN A 88 4.06 -1.13 8.12
CA GLN A 88 5.18 -0.98 7.17
C GLN A 88 6.27 -0.08 7.75
N LEU A 89 5.88 1.02 8.42
CA LEU A 89 6.80 1.90 9.15
C LEU A 89 7.57 1.14 10.21
N TYR A 90 6.87 0.36 11.05
CA TYR A 90 7.49 -0.47 12.07
C TYR A 90 8.49 -1.47 11.47
N HIS A 91 8.15 -2.09 10.34
CA HIS A 91 9.05 -3.02 9.66
C HIS A 91 10.34 -2.32 9.20
N ILE A 92 10.23 -1.14 8.58
CA ILE A 92 11.39 -0.34 8.14
C ILE A 92 12.22 0.11 9.35
N GLN A 93 11.58 0.59 10.42
CA GLN A 93 12.26 1.01 11.65
C GLN A 93 13.03 -0.15 12.30
N ARG A 94 12.41 -1.33 12.37
CA ARG A 94 13.07 -2.55 12.86
C ARG A 94 14.24 -2.92 11.98
N HIS A 95 14.08 -2.81 10.66
CA HIS A 95 15.16 -3.06 9.71
C HIS A 95 16.33 -2.12 9.96
N VAL A 96 16.10 -0.80 10.02
CA VAL A 96 17.13 0.22 10.32
C VAL A 96 17.82 -0.05 11.65
N SER A 97 17.07 -0.37 12.70
CA SER A 97 17.62 -0.71 14.02
C SER A 97 18.51 -1.97 14.01
N SER A 98 18.23 -2.91 13.10
CA SER A 98 18.99 -4.14 12.95
C SER A 98 20.19 -4.03 12.00
N MET A 99 20.30 -2.93 11.25
CA MET A 99 21.38 -2.74 10.29
C MET A 99 22.70 -2.46 11.01
N ALA A 100 23.76 -3.11 10.53
CA ALA A 100 25.13 -2.87 10.96
C ALA A 100 26.03 -2.74 9.74
N GLN A 101 27.09 -1.94 9.86
CA GLN A 101 28.01 -1.66 8.75
C GLN A 101 28.69 -2.92 8.19
N GLY A 102 29.10 -3.85 9.06
CA GLY A 102 29.74 -5.10 8.67
C GLY A 102 30.94 -4.89 7.74
N ALA A 103 30.93 -5.54 6.58
CA ALA A 103 31.95 -5.43 5.55
C ALA A 103 31.69 -4.33 4.50
N ASP A 104 30.58 -3.59 4.60
CA ASP A 104 30.27 -2.51 3.66
C ASP A 104 31.22 -1.31 3.87
N THR A 105 31.52 -0.61 2.78
CA THR A 105 32.16 0.71 2.89
C THR A 105 31.19 1.70 3.54
N VAL A 106 31.74 2.74 4.16
CA VAL A 106 30.93 3.78 4.83
C VAL A 106 29.87 4.37 3.88
N THR A 107 30.24 4.63 2.63
CA THR A 107 29.32 5.18 1.62
C THR A 107 28.19 4.20 1.27
N VAL A 108 28.50 2.91 1.11
CA VAL A 108 27.49 1.88 0.80
C VAL A 108 26.52 1.73 1.97
N TYR A 109 27.02 1.64 3.19
CA TYR A 109 26.20 1.54 4.39
C TYR A 109 25.30 2.78 4.58
N PHE A 110 25.86 3.97 4.45
CA PHE A 110 25.11 5.22 4.56
C PHE A 110 24.00 5.34 3.52
N ASN A 111 24.26 4.96 2.27
CA ASN A 111 23.25 4.95 1.22
C ASN A 111 22.12 3.95 1.50
N LYS A 112 22.42 2.78 2.09
CA LYS A 112 21.39 1.81 2.50
C LYS A 112 20.48 2.40 3.59
N ILE A 113 21.04 3.08 4.59
CA ILE A 113 20.26 3.75 5.63
C ILE A 113 19.39 4.87 5.04
N ASN A 114 19.97 5.73 4.19
CA ASN A 114 19.22 6.81 3.56
C ASN A 114 18.04 6.29 2.75
N ARG A 115 18.20 5.18 2.02
CA ARG A 115 17.10 4.56 1.30
C ARG A 115 15.94 4.17 2.22
N CYS A 116 16.23 3.61 3.39
CA CYS A 116 15.21 3.30 4.38
C CYS A 116 14.52 4.55 4.94
N TRP A 117 15.29 5.63 5.19
CA TRP A 117 14.72 6.91 5.64
C TRP A 117 13.86 7.59 4.57
N ASP A 118 14.27 7.55 3.29
CA ASP A 118 13.49 8.06 2.17
C ASP A 118 12.16 7.30 2.05
N GLU A 119 12.18 5.97 2.20
CA GLU A 119 10.97 5.14 2.18
C GLU A 119 10.02 5.48 3.34
N MET A 120 10.56 5.64 4.55
CA MET A 120 9.80 6.07 5.73
C MET A 120 9.14 7.45 5.51
N GLY A 121 9.86 8.40 4.91
CA GLY A 121 9.32 9.72 4.55
C GLY A 121 8.22 9.67 3.48
N ARG A 122 8.23 8.68 2.59
CA ARG A 122 7.13 8.48 1.62
C ARG A 122 5.88 7.89 2.26
N LEU A 123 6.03 7.02 3.25
CA LEU A 123 4.91 6.43 3.97
C LEU A 123 4.25 7.41 4.95
N MET A 124 4.98 8.42 5.41
CA MET A 124 4.47 9.53 6.22
C MET A 124 4.78 10.89 5.58
N PRO A 125 4.06 11.26 4.51
CA PRO A 125 4.27 12.55 3.87
C PRO A 125 3.87 13.68 4.82
N LEU A 126 4.70 14.72 4.87
CA LEU A 126 4.36 15.94 5.60
C LEU A 126 3.04 16.51 5.05
N PRO A 127 2.13 16.93 5.94
CA PRO A 127 0.84 17.43 5.52
C PRO A 127 1.08 18.77 4.82
N THR A 128 0.39 18.98 3.70
CA THR A 128 0.52 20.21 2.91
C THR A 128 -0.79 20.98 2.92
N CYS A 129 -0.70 22.31 2.91
CA CYS A 129 -1.88 23.16 2.81
C CYS A 129 -2.33 23.24 1.36
N VAL A 130 -3.55 22.78 1.07
CA VAL A 130 -4.17 22.88 -0.26
C VAL A 130 -5.34 23.88 -0.33
N CYS A 131 -5.70 24.51 0.79
CA CYS A 131 -6.92 25.33 0.88
C CYS A 131 -6.71 26.81 0.52
N GLY A 132 -5.47 27.26 0.27
CA GLY A 132 -5.12 28.66 -0.07
C GLY A 132 -5.33 29.70 1.04
N LYS A 133 -6.23 29.44 1.99
CA LYS A 133 -6.58 30.31 3.12
C LYS A 133 -6.19 29.73 4.49
N CYS A 134 -5.50 28.58 4.51
CA CYS A 134 -5.04 27.86 5.71
C CYS A 134 -6.11 27.56 6.77
N THR A 135 -7.36 27.26 6.35
CA THR A 135 -8.44 26.81 7.24
C THR A 135 -8.42 25.30 7.55
N CYS A 136 -7.44 24.57 7.02
CA CYS A 136 -7.37 23.09 7.06
C CYS A 136 -6.68 22.50 8.30
N ASN A 137 -6.56 23.27 9.38
CA ASN A 137 -5.90 22.87 10.64
C ASN A 137 -4.51 22.25 10.45
N LEU A 138 -3.74 22.74 9.46
CA LEU A 138 -2.44 22.17 9.12
C LEU A 138 -1.49 22.11 10.32
N LYS A 139 -1.46 23.16 11.15
CA LYS A 139 -0.63 23.21 12.36
C LYS A 139 -0.92 22.05 13.31
N LYS A 140 -2.19 21.70 13.48
CA LYS A 140 -2.60 20.56 14.30
C LYS A 140 -2.12 19.25 13.68
N LYS A 141 -2.34 19.06 12.37
CA LYS A 141 -1.86 17.86 11.65
C LYS A 141 -0.35 17.67 11.72
N VAL A 142 0.42 18.76 11.67
CA VAL A 142 1.89 18.72 11.84
C VAL A 142 2.28 18.31 13.27
N ALA A 143 1.61 18.89 14.28
CA ALA A 143 1.86 18.52 15.67
C ALA A 143 1.48 17.06 15.95
N ASP A 144 0.33 16.60 15.48
CA ASP A 144 -0.13 15.21 15.63
C ASP A 144 0.87 14.23 14.97
N LEU A 145 1.45 14.59 13.82
CA LEU A 145 2.50 13.79 13.17
C LEU A 145 3.85 13.81 13.89
N ASP A 146 4.24 14.97 14.44
CA ASP A 146 5.46 15.09 15.27
C ASP A 146 5.35 14.25 16.54
N ASP A 147 4.18 14.26 17.20
CA ASP A 147 3.90 13.40 18.35
C ASP A 147 3.88 11.92 17.97
N THR A 148 3.32 11.58 16.81
CA THR A 148 3.34 10.20 16.28
C THR A 148 4.78 9.74 16.00
N LEU A 149 5.61 10.58 15.40
CA LEU A 149 7.03 10.30 15.15
C LEU A 149 7.88 10.18 16.43
N LYS A 150 7.49 10.85 17.52
CA LYS A 150 8.17 10.74 18.83
C LYS A 150 7.80 9.48 19.60
N LEU A 151 6.61 8.92 19.34
CA LEU A 151 6.14 7.68 19.96
C LEU A 151 6.62 6.42 19.22
N MET A 152 7.11 6.59 17.99
CA MET A 152 7.71 5.55 17.15
C MET A 152 9.24 5.63 17.17
#